data_AF-A0A947BTK0-F1
#
_entry.id   AF-A0A947BTK0-F1
#
_cell.length_a   1.000
_cell.length_b   1.000
_cell.length_c   1.000
_cell.angle_alpha   90.00
_cell.angle_beta   90.00
_cell.angle_gamma   90.00
#
_symmetry.space_group_name_H-M   'P 1'
#
loop_
_entity.id
_entity.type
_entity.pdbx_description
1 polymer ?
#
loop_
_entity_poly.entity_id
_entity_poly.type
_entity_poly.pdbx_seq_one_letter_code
_entity_poly.pdbx_strand_id
1 'polypeptide(L)'
;MLSPSPRLILCDSHVHFYDCFELDNFLDSAWNNFYQQAKLQQKQHEFIAVLLLTEAKEDRWFLNLKENKYQSDRWSFLHTDEAESLYAVDKDDCRILIINGRQIVTSENMEVLALITDGKLEDGKPMTRVIDWVKDNNAIPVIPWGFGKWWGNRGRVLSKVLESYGSDEVLLGDNSGRPWFLGRPNHFKKAGSVQRRILPGSDPLPFASESWRPGSVGFYFTASLDDSFPAKSMRESLKDAKTNITNYMRCERLLPFIRNQVAMQLRNRI
;
A
#
# COMPACT_ATOMS: atom_id res chain seq x y z
N MET A 1 -23.35 -21.22 8.73
CA MET A 1 -22.74 -20.56 7.56
C MET A 1 -21.41 -21.24 7.30
N LEU A 2 -21.15 -21.68 6.08
CA LEU A 2 -19.85 -22.27 5.71
C LEU A 2 -18.79 -21.15 5.82
N SER A 3 -17.65 -21.44 6.45
CA SER A 3 -16.52 -20.51 6.46
C SER A 3 -16.09 -20.24 5.01
N PRO A 4 -15.79 -18.98 4.64
CA PRO A 4 -15.36 -18.67 3.28
C PRO A 4 -14.14 -19.51 2.89
N SER A 5 -14.11 -20.00 1.65
CA SER A 5 -12.97 -20.75 1.14
C SER A 5 -11.73 -19.85 1.02
N PRO A 6 -10.52 -20.35 1.31
CA PRO A 6 -9.29 -19.59 1.10
C PRO A 6 -9.11 -19.22 -0.38
N ARG A 7 -8.84 -17.94 -0.65
CA ARG A 7 -8.59 -17.39 -1.99
C ARG A 7 -7.18 -16.78 -2.06
N LEU A 8 -6.64 -16.66 -3.27
CA LEU A 8 -5.41 -15.88 -3.48
C LEU A 8 -5.74 -14.39 -3.27
N ILE A 9 -5.06 -13.72 -2.36
CA ILE A 9 -5.21 -12.28 -2.14
C ILE A 9 -3.96 -11.59 -2.70
N LEU A 10 -4.15 -10.70 -3.67
CA LEU A 10 -3.10 -9.89 -4.28
C LEU A 10 -3.24 -8.45 -3.81
N CYS A 11 -2.18 -7.90 -3.23
CA CYS A 11 -2.21 -6.64 -2.51
C CYS A 11 -1.15 -5.68 -3.05
N ASP A 12 -1.52 -4.42 -3.18
CA ASP A 12 -0.61 -3.29 -3.30
C ASP A 12 -0.69 -2.45 -2.02
N SER A 13 0.40 -2.37 -1.25
CA SER A 13 0.39 -1.71 0.09
C SER A 13 0.64 -0.22 0.10
N HIS A 14 0.95 0.39 -1.05
CA HIS A 14 1.33 1.79 -1.12
C HIS A 14 0.76 2.39 -2.38
N VAL A 15 -0.47 2.89 -2.30
CA VAL A 15 -1.20 3.41 -3.46
C VAL A 15 -1.68 4.82 -3.18
N HIS A 16 -1.34 5.72 -4.09
CA HIS A 16 -1.89 7.07 -4.12
C HIS A 16 -2.83 7.21 -5.31
N PHE A 17 -3.91 7.96 -5.12
CA PHE A 17 -4.71 8.49 -6.21
C PHE A 17 -4.51 10.00 -6.22
N TYR A 18 -4.20 10.57 -7.39
CA TYR A 18 -3.98 12.02 -7.55
C TYR A 18 -5.01 12.60 -8.51
N ASP A 19 -5.27 13.91 -8.42
CA ASP A 19 -6.21 14.62 -9.31
C ASP A 19 -5.87 14.47 -10.80
N CYS A 20 -4.61 14.17 -11.14
CA CYS A 20 -4.18 13.95 -12.52
C CYS A 20 -4.47 12.53 -13.05
N PHE A 21 -5.01 11.64 -12.21
CA PHE A 21 -5.43 10.30 -12.62
C PHE A 21 -6.90 10.31 -13.02
N GLU A 22 -7.17 9.68 -14.16
CA GLU A 22 -8.52 9.35 -14.55
C GLU A 22 -8.92 8.02 -13.88
N LEU A 23 -10.10 7.99 -13.25
CA LEU A 23 -10.53 6.94 -12.34
C LEU A 23 -10.68 5.58 -13.02
N ASP A 24 -11.29 5.55 -14.21
CA ASP A 24 -11.53 4.30 -14.94
C ASP A 24 -10.21 3.69 -15.39
N ASN A 25 -9.32 4.51 -15.96
CA ASN A 25 -7.98 4.08 -16.36
C ASN A 25 -7.15 3.58 -15.17
N PHE A 26 -7.26 4.22 -14.00
CA PHE A 26 -6.57 3.80 -12.79
C PHE A 26 -7.04 2.42 -12.32
N LEU A 27 -8.36 2.21 -12.23
CA LEU A 27 -8.94 0.93 -11.77
C LEU A 27 -8.76 -0.18 -12.79
N ASP A 28 -8.90 0.11 -14.08
CA ASP A 28 -8.63 -0.83 -15.17
C ASP A 28 -7.18 -1.30 -15.15
N SER A 29 -6.24 -0.36 -14.93
CA SER A 29 -4.83 -0.69 -14.82
C SER A 29 -4.53 -1.54 -13.59
N ALA A 30 -5.12 -1.19 -12.45
CA ALA A 30 -5.03 -1.98 -11.22
C ALA A 30 -5.49 -3.42 -11.44
N TRP A 31 -6.69 -3.60 -11.98
CA TRP A 31 -7.26 -4.90 -12.29
C TRP A 31 -6.37 -5.69 -13.24
N ASN A 32 -5.95 -5.10 -14.35
CA ASN A 32 -5.10 -5.75 -15.34
C ASN A 32 -3.78 -6.22 -14.73
N ASN A 33 -3.13 -5.39 -13.90
CA ASN A 33 -1.89 -5.76 -13.23
C ASN A 33 -2.08 -6.94 -12.27
N PHE A 34 -3.11 -6.91 -11.43
CA PHE A 34 -3.43 -8.02 -10.53
C PHE A 34 -3.80 -9.29 -11.29
N TYR A 35 -4.60 -9.17 -12.36
CA TYR A 35 -4.98 -10.30 -13.20
C TYR A 35 -3.75 -10.98 -13.82
N GLN A 36 -2.78 -10.21 -14.32
CA GLN A 36 -1.52 -10.80 -14.83
C GLN A 36 -0.75 -11.53 -13.72
N GLN A 37 -0.71 -10.99 -12.50
CA GLN A 37 -0.08 -11.68 -11.37
C GLN A 37 -0.83 -12.96 -10.98
N ALA A 38 -2.16 -12.91 -10.92
CA ALA A 38 -3.00 -14.07 -10.65
C ALA A 38 -2.79 -15.17 -11.71
N LYS A 39 -2.63 -14.78 -12.99
CA LYS A 39 -2.32 -15.71 -14.09
C LYS A 39 -0.96 -16.39 -13.90
N LEU A 40 0.07 -15.69 -13.42
CA LEU A 40 1.36 -16.31 -13.09
C LEU A 40 1.24 -17.35 -11.97
N GLN A 41 0.25 -17.19 -11.09
CA GLN A 41 -0.08 -18.15 -10.03
C GLN A 41 -1.13 -19.20 -10.45
N GLN A 42 -1.59 -19.20 -11.71
CA GLN A 42 -2.67 -20.07 -12.21
C GLN A 42 -3.98 -19.94 -11.41
N LYS A 43 -4.26 -18.73 -10.92
CA LYS A 43 -5.42 -18.37 -10.07
C LYS A 43 -6.23 -17.21 -10.63
N GLN A 44 -6.19 -16.97 -11.94
CA GLN A 44 -6.85 -15.84 -12.60
C GLN A 44 -8.38 -15.80 -12.47
N HIS A 45 -9.00 -16.90 -12.01
CA HIS A 45 -10.44 -16.99 -11.77
C HIS A 45 -10.80 -17.07 -10.27
N GLU A 46 -9.80 -17.05 -9.37
CA GLU A 46 -9.99 -17.30 -7.94
C GLU A 46 -9.03 -16.44 -7.11
N PHE A 47 -9.12 -15.12 -7.30
CA PHE A 47 -8.31 -14.15 -6.57
C PHE A 47 -9.11 -12.93 -6.11
N ILE A 48 -8.57 -12.21 -5.14
CA ILE A 48 -9.04 -10.90 -4.69
C ILE A 48 -7.94 -9.89 -4.98
N ALA A 49 -8.27 -8.84 -5.73
CA ALA A 49 -7.41 -7.67 -5.90
C ALA A 49 -7.63 -6.70 -4.74
N VAL A 50 -6.55 -6.23 -4.11
CA VAL A 50 -6.60 -5.32 -2.96
C VAL A 50 -5.68 -4.13 -3.19
N LEU A 51 -6.26 -2.92 -3.17
CA LEU A 51 -5.52 -1.66 -3.13
C LEU A 51 -5.59 -1.09 -1.72
N LEU A 52 -4.43 -0.89 -1.08
CA LEU A 52 -4.31 -0.18 0.18
C LEU A 52 -3.93 1.27 -0.14
N LEU A 53 -4.93 2.16 -0.09
CA LEU A 53 -4.71 3.57 -0.30
C LEU A 53 -3.92 4.16 0.88
N THR A 54 -2.99 5.03 0.59
CA THR A 54 -2.13 5.71 1.56
C THR A 54 -2.22 7.21 1.39
N GLU A 55 -3.43 7.72 1.57
CA GLU A 55 -3.77 9.13 1.33
C GLU A 55 -2.84 10.08 2.10
N ALA A 56 -2.36 11.12 1.43
CA ALA A 56 -1.63 12.19 2.08
C ALA A 56 -2.59 13.07 2.92
N LYS A 57 -2.03 14.06 3.62
CA LYS A 57 -2.72 14.89 4.62
C LYS A 57 -4.07 15.45 4.16
N GLU A 58 -4.13 16.00 2.95
CA GLU A 58 -5.32 16.69 2.42
C GLU A 58 -6.22 15.78 1.56
N ASP A 59 -5.74 14.58 1.23
CA ASP A 59 -6.43 13.67 0.33
C ASP A 59 -7.65 13.05 1.01
N ARG A 60 -8.73 12.92 0.23
CA ARG A 60 -10.02 12.35 0.66
C ARG A 60 -10.66 11.45 -0.41
N TRP A 61 -9.85 10.87 -1.28
CA TRP A 61 -10.28 10.00 -2.38
C TRP A 61 -11.14 8.83 -1.92
N PHE A 62 -10.71 8.05 -0.93
CA PHE A 62 -11.46 6.93 -0.39
C PHE A 62 -12.86 7.37 0.07
N LEU A 63 -12.93 8.46 0.84
CA LEU A 63 -14.21 8.99 1.31
C LEU A 63 -15.07 9.47 0.14
N ASN A 64 -14.48 10.17 -0.84
CA ASN A 64 -15.19 10.65 -2.00
C ASN A 64 -15.72 9.49 -2.87
N LEU A 65 -14.99 8.38 -3.00
CA LEU A 65 -15.47 7.16 -3.66
C LEU A 65 -16.62 6.54 -2.85
N LYS A 66 -16.47 6.42 -1.53
CA LYS A 66 -17.51 5.89 -0.64
C LYS A 66 -18.80 6.72 -0.69
N GLU A 67 -18.69 8.04 -0.81
CA GLU A 67 -19.82 8.98 -0.91
C GLU A 67 -20.33 9.15 -2.35
N ASN A 68 -19.84 8.38 -3.32
CA ASN A 68 -20.19 8.47 -4.75
C ASN A 68 -20.02 9.90 -5.33
N LYS A 69 -18.99 10.63 -4.86
CA LYS A 69 -18.66 11.97 -5.37
C LYS A 69 -17.91 11.95 -6.69
N TYR A 70 -17.31 10.82 -7.05
CA TYR A 70 -16.74 10.60 -8.38
C TYR A 70 -17.68 9.70 -9.17
N GLN A 71 -17.91 10.10 -10.41
CA GLN A 71 -18.61 9.28 -11.38
C GLN A 71 -17.60 8.45 -12.16
N SER A 72 -17.95 7.20 -12.39
CA SER A 72 -17.24 6.27 -13.25
C SER A 72 -18.26 5.70 -14.23
N ASP A 73 -17.89 5.58 -15.50
CA ASP A 73 -18.76 4.99 -16.51
C ASP A 73 -18.72 3.45 -16.47
N ARG A 74 -17.74 2.89 -15.77
CA ARG A 74 -17.45 1.46 -15.74
C ARG A 74 -17.56 0.81 -14.36
N TRP A 75 -17.14 1.51 -13.32
CA TRP A 75 -16.99 0.99 -11.97
C TRP A 75 -18.09 1.54 -11.05
N SER A 76 -18.68 0.65 -10.25
CA SER A 76 -19.60 0.99 -9.16
C SER A 76 -18.93 0.73 -7.82
N PHE A 77 -19.25 1.54 -6.81
CA PHE A 77 -18.65 1.43 -5.48
C PHE A 77 -19.67 0.86 -4.48
N LEU A 78 -19.39 -0.33 -3.97
CA LEU A 78 -20.22 -1.04 -3.00
C LEU A 78 -19.63 -0.93 -1.60
N HIS A 79 -20.47 -0.57 -0.63
CA HIS A 79 -20.06 -0.46 0.76
C HIS A 79 -19.92 -1.85 1.38
N THR A 80 -18.99 -1.95 2.32
CA THR A 80 -18.86 -3.06 3.27
C THR A 80 -19.47 -2.65 4.62
N ASP A 81 -19.51 -3.56 5.58
CA ASP A 81 -20.04 -3.29 6.92
C ASP A 81 -19.00 -2.65 7.86
N GLU A 82 -17.93 -2.07 7.31
CA GLU A 82 -16.89 -1.36 8.05
C GLU A 82 -16.51 0.00 7.41
N ALA A 83 -15.79 0.82 8.17
CA ALA A 83 -15.50 2.19 7.75
C ALA A 83 -14.39 2.23 6.68
N GLU A 84 -13.46 1.31 6.76
CA GLU A 84 -12.16 1.35 6.10
C GLU A 84 -12.13 0.68 4.72
N SER A 85 -13.21 0.05 4.28
CA SER A 85 -13.23 -0.65 2.99
C SER A 85 -14.45 -0.34 2.14
N LEU A 86 -14.30 -0.59 0.84
CA LEU A 86 -15.35 -0.64 -0.16
C LEU A 86 -14.89 -1.52 -1.33
N TYR A 87 -15.82 -2.04 -2.12
CA TYR A 87 -15.51 -2.72 -3.38
C TYR A 87 -15.75 -1.78 -4.56
N ALA A 88 -14.76 -1.66 -5.46
CA ALA A 88 -15.02 -1.23 -6.83
C ALA A 88 -15.39 -2.47 -7.66
N VAL A 89 -16.53 -2.42 -8.34
CA VAL A 89 -17.08 -3.53 -9.13
C VAL A 89 -17.40 -3.04 -10.53
N ASP A 90 -16.86 -3.69 -11.56
CA ASP A 90 -17.21 -3.38 -12.94
C ASP A 90 -18.41 -4.21 -13.44
N LYS A 91 -18.88 -3.90 -14.65
CA LYS A 91 -20.01 -4.60 -15.31
C LYS A 91 -19.78 -6.09 -15.57
N ASP A 92 -18.53 -6.54 -15.59
CA ASP A 92 -18.13 -7.93 -15.84
C ASP A 92 -17.87 -8.68 -14.51
N ASP A 93 -18.32 -8.10 -13.38
CA ASP A 93 -18.11 -8.56 -12.00
C ASP A 93 -16.63 -8.66 -11.61
N CYS A 94 -15.76 -7.87 -12.24
CA CYS A 94 -14.39 -7.69 -11.77
C CYS A 94 -14.43 -6.87 -10.48
N ARG A 95 -13.74 -7.34 -9.43
CA ARG A 95 -13.80 -6.72 -8.10
C ARG A 95 -12.43 -6.32 -7.59
N ILE A 96 -12.29 -5.05 -7.22
CA ILE A 96 -11.13 -4.54 -6.48
C ILE A 96 -11.62 -4.12 -5.09
N LEU A 97 -11.06 -4.74 -4.06
CA LEU A 97 -11.21 -4.28 -2.69
C LEU A 97 -10.31 -3.06 -2.48
N ILE A 98 -10.90 -1.93 -2.16
CA ILE A 98 -10.19 -0.70 -1.84
C ILE A 98 -10.25 -0.52 -0.34
N ILE A 99 -9.08 -0.37 0.29
CA ILE A 99 -8.95 -0.19 1.74
C ILE A 99 -8.27 1.14 2.03
N ASN A 100 -8.86 1.89 2.95
CA ASN A 100 -8.40 3.18 3.41
C ASN A 100 -7.14 3.07 4.27
N GLY A 101 -6.30 4.09 4.18
CA GLY A 101 -5.09 4.25 4.95
C GLY A 101 -4.50 5.64 4.77
N ARG A 102 -3.42 5.92 5.48
CA ARG A 102 -2.79 7.26 5.50
C ARG A 102 -1.29 7.15 5.31
N GLN A 103 -0.72 8.12 4.63
CA GLN A 103 0.72 8.39 4.68
C GLN A 103 0.96 9.61 5.58
N ILE A 104 1.61 9.39 6.72
CA ILE A 104 1.87 10.44 7.71
C ILE A 104 3.35 10.80 7.65
N VAL A 105 3.64 12.09 7.45
CA VAL A 105 5.02 12.61 7.46
C VAL A 105 5.42 12.95 8.90
N THR A 106 6.52 12.37 9.37
CA THR A 106 7.00 12.54 10.74
C THR A 106 7.89 13.78 10.89
N SER A 107 8.15 14.20 12.14
CA SER A 107 9.06 15.31 12.46
C SER A 107 10.49 15.12 11.91
N GLU A 108 10.89 13.87 11.69
CA GLU A 108 12.19 13.47 11.15
C GLU A 108 12.23 13.55 9.61
N ASN A 109 11.13 14.00 8.98
CA ASN A 109 10.90 13.97 7.53
C ASN A 109 11.01 12.54 6.96
N MET A 110 10.48 11.59 7.72
CA MET A 110 10.23 10.21 7.31
C MET A 110 8.72 10.04 7.09
N GLU A 111 8.33 8.95 6.44
CA GLU A 111 6.92 8.58 6.29
C GLU A 111 6.62 7.35 7.13
N VAL A 112 5.40 7.28 7.66
CA VAL A 112 4.79 6.06 8.20
C VAL A 112 3.44 5.90 7.50
N LEU A 113 3.23 4.74 6.88
CA LEU A 113 1.93 4.35 6.38
C LEU A 113 1.13 3.76 7.55
N ALA A 114 -0.06 4.30 7.76
CA ALA A 114 -1.09 3.74 8.62
C ALA A 114 -2.06 2.98 7.72
N LEU A 115 -1.84 1.68 7.52
CA LEU A 115 -2.70 0.88 6.65
C LEU A 115 -3.93 0.41 7.41
N ILE A 116 -5.06 0.32 6.70
CA ILE A 116 -6.32 -0.23 7.21
C ILE A 116 -6.82 0.59 8.40
N THR A 117 -7.10 1.86 8.15
CA THR A 117 -7.65 2.80 9.14
C THR A 117 -8.47 3.89 8.45
N ASP A 118 -9.51 4.35 9.13
CA ASP A 118 -10.22 5.60 8.83
C ASP A 118 -9.76 6.77 9.71
N GLY A 119 -8.93 6.49 10.71
CA GLY A 119 -8.35 7.47 11.62
C GLY A 119 -7.44 8.46 10.89
N LYS A 120 -7.25 9.63 11.52
CA LYS A 120 -6.34 10.67 11.04
C LYS A 120 -5.40 11.14 12.15
N LEU A 121 -4.16 11.40 11.75
CA LEU A 121 -3.15 12.05 12.58
C LEU A 121 -2.48 13.12 11.74
N GLU A 122 -2.25 14.29 12.35
CA GLU A 122 -1.50 15.36 11.69
C GLU A 122 -0.03 15.00 11.49
N ASP A 123 0.54 15.49 10.39
CA ASP A 123 1.98 15.44 10.14
C ASP A 123 2.81 16.15 11.22
N GLY A 124 4.09 15.84 11.26
CA GLY A 124 5.08 16.51 12.11
C GLY A 124 5.19 15.92 13.52
N LYS A 125 4.50 14.82 13.84
CA LYS A 125 4.71 14.09 15.09
C LYS A 125 5.98 13.21 15.01
N PRO A 126 6.66 12.91 16.13
CA PRO A 126 7.77 11.96 16.15
C PRO A 126 7.37 10.59 15.62
N MET A 127 8.27 9.91 14.91
CA MET A 127 7.97 8.63 14.27
C MET A 127 7.44 7.57 15.25
N THR A 128 7.96 7.52 16.47
CA THR A 128 7.45 6.63 17.52
C THR A 128 6.01 6.93 17.91
N ARG A 129 5.66 8.22 18.04
CA ARG A 129 4.29 8.66 18.34
C ARG A 129 3.31 8.33 17.21
N VAL A 130 3.77 8.44 15.96
CA VAL A 130 2.95 8.03 14.82
C VAL A 130 2.71 6.52 14.87
N ILE A 131 3.75 5.71 15.06
CA ILE A 131 3.63 4.25 15.17
C ILE A 131 2.68 3.84 16.31
N ASP A 132 2.84 4.42 17.50
CA ASP A 132 1.98 4.13 18.65
C ASP A 132 0.52 4.45 18.32
N TRP A 133 0.26 5.63 17.72
CA TRP A 133 -1.09 6.00 17.29
C TRP A 133 -1.67 5.01 16.28
N VAL A 134 -0.89 4.54 15.29
CA VAL A 134 -1.36 3.55 14.32
C VAL A 134 -1.77 2.25 15.04
N LYS A 135 -0.95 1.78 15.99
CA LYS A 135 -1.24 0.58 16.77
C LYS A 135 -2.47 0.74 17.65
N ASP A 136 -2.61 1.88 18.32
CA ASP A 136 -3.75 2.18 19.19
C ASP A 136 -5.07 2.25 18.41
N ASN A 137 -5.02 2.59 17.11
CA ASN A 137 -6.17 2.54 16.20
C ASN A 137 -6.35 1.17 15.54
N ASN A 138 -5.71 0.11 16.06
CA ASN A 138 -5.70 -1.25 15.53
C ASN A 138 -5.24 -1.37 14.07
N ALA A 139 -4.60 -0.34 13.52
CA ALA A 139 -4.11 -0.30 12.15
C ALA A 139 -2.74 -0.99 12.03
N ILE A 140 -2.14 -0.96 10.83
CA ILE A 140 -0.83 -1.58 10.57
C ILE A 140 0.20 -0.49 10.21
N PRO A 141 1.21 -0.26 11.07
CA PRO A 141 2.26 0.70 10.77
C PRO A 141 3.28 0.07 9.81
N VAL A 142 3.54 0.75 8.70
CA VAL A 142 4.55 0.37 7.71
C VAL A 142 5.46 1.55 7.45
N ILE A 143 6.79 1.37 7.54
CA ILE A 143 7.74 2.43 7.18
C ILE A 143 8.18 2.19 5.73
N PRO A 144 7.73 3.01 4.76
CA PRO A 144 8.07 2.81 3.36
C PRO A 144 9.50 3.23 3.06
N TRP A 145 10.10 2.59 2.06
CA TRP A 145 11.42 2.94 1.60
C TRP A 145 11.42 4.29 0.90
N GLY A 146 12.36 5.16 1.29
CA GLY A 146 12.55 6.46 0.65
C GLY A 146 13.99 6.61 0.18
N PHE A 147 14.18 6.88 -1.12
CA PHE A 147 15.48 7.24 -1.66
C PHE A 147 16.06 8.45 -0.91
N GLY A 148 17.32 8.39 -0.49
CA GLY A 148 17.91 9.46 0.32
C GLY A 148 17.56 9.38 1.81
N LYS A 149 16.31 9.04 2.12
CA LYS A 149 15.72 9.12 3.47
C LYS A 149 16.23 8.05 4.42
N TRP A 150 16.63 6.88 3.92
CA TRP A 150 17.11 5.78 4.76
C TRP A 150 18.62 5.84 5.06
N TRP A 151 19.31 6.89 4.62
CA TRP A 151 20.74 7.10 4.88
C TRP A 151 20.98 8.14 5.98
N GLY A 152 22.22 8.16 6.49
CA GLY A 152 22.67 9.15 7.47
C GLY A 152 21.83 9.18 8.75
N ASN A 153 21.45 10.38 9.18
CA ASN A 153 20.75 10.59 10.46
C ASN A 153 19.39 9.91 10.48
N ARG A 154 18.62 10.04 9.39
CA ARG A 154 17.29 9.43 9.28
C ARG A 154 17.36 7.91 9.29
N GLY A 155 18.36 7.33 8.63
CA GLY A 155 18.66 5.89 8.72
C GLY A 155 18.97 5.40 10.15
N ARG A 156 19.65 6.23 10.97
CA ARG A 156 19.89 5.94 12.38
C ARG A 156 18.62 5.99 13.23
N VAL A 157 17.73 6.95 12.96
CA VAL A 157 16.41 7.00 13.62
C VAL A 157 15.61 5.74 13.28
N LEU A 158 15.56 5.35 12.00
CA LEU A 158 14.91 4.11 11.57
C LEU A 158 15.47 2.88 12.30
N SER A 159 16.80 2.75 12.40
CA SER A 159 17.41 1.62 13.12
C SER A 159 16.96 1.56 14.59
N LYS A 160 16.93 2.69 15.29
CA LYS A 160 16.47 2.75 16.69
C LYS A 160 15.00 2.37 16.83
N VAL A 161 14.16 2.83 15.90
CA VAL A 161 12.74 2.46 15.86
C VAL A 161 12.61 0.94 15.67
N LEU A 162 13.28 0.36 14.68
CA LEU A 162 13.20 -1.09 14.42
C LEU A 162 13.81 -1.96 15.54
N GLU A 163 14.65 -1.38 16.41
CA GLU A 163 15.16 -2.04 17.62
C GLU A 163 14.20 -1.92 18.81
N SER A 164 13.34 -0.88 18.83
CA SER A 164 12.41 -0.60 19.93
C SER A 164 11.04 -1.26 19.77
N TYR A 165 10.67 -1.65 18.55
CA TYR A 165 9.40 -2.31 18.24
C TYR A 165 9.64 -3.74 17.74
N GLY A 166 8.73 -4.65 18.10
CA GLY A 166 8.66 -6.02 17.59
C GLY A 166 8.57 -6.08 16.06
N SER A 167 8.90 -7.25 15.50
CA SER A 167 8.86 -7.50 14.05
C SER A 167 7.44 -7.62 13.47
N ASP A 168 6.47 -7.86 14.35
CA ASP A 168 5.03 -7.88 14.11
C ASP A 168 4.36 -6.53 14.43
N GLU A 169 4.98 -5.69 15.25
CA GLU A 169 4.45 -4.39 15.64
C GLU A 169 4.66 -3.29 14.61
N VAL A 170 5.74 -3.37 13.80
CA VAL A 170 6.05 -2.40 12.73
C VAL A 170 6.61 -3.13 11.53
N LEU A 171 6.01 -2.92 10.36
CA LEU A 171 6.46 -3.52 9.11
C LEU A 171 7.29 -2.52 8.30
N LEU A 172 7.97 -3.01 7.27
CA LEU A 172 8.66 -2.16 6.31
C LEU A 172 7.93 -2.16 4.97
N GLY A 173 8.03 -1.06 4.23
CA GLY A 173 7.51 -0.95 2.88
C GLY A 173 8.63 -0.90 1.86
N ASP A 174 8.49 -1.61 0.75
CA ASP A 174 9.31 -1.41 -0.44
C ASP A 174 8.46 -0.73 -1.52
N ASN A 175 9.05 -0.03 -2.48
CA ASN A 175 8.25 0.65 -3.51
C ASN A 175 8.84 0.56 -4.91
N SER A 176 7.97 0.69 -5.92
CA SER A 176 8.37 0.52 -7.32
C SER A 176 9.49 1.47 -7.75
N GLY A 177 9.59 2.65 -7.12
CA GLY A 177 10.63 3.64 -7.34
C GLY A 177 12.02 3.26 -6.83
N ARG A 178 12.18 2.15 -6.09
CA ARG A 178 13.51 1.68 -5.69
C ARG A 178 14.30 1.22 -6.92
N PRO A 179 15.44 1.85 -7.23
CA PRO A 179 16.20 1.51 -8.43
C PRO A 179 16.91 0.16 -8.28
N TRP A 180 16.91 -0.65 -9.35
CA TRP A 180 17.46 -2.01 -9.31
C TRP A 180 18.97 -2.07 -9.04
N PHE A 181 19.71 -1.03 -9.45
CA PHE A 181 21.17 -0.97 -9.34
C PHE A 181 21.62 -0.58 -7.92
N LEU A 182 20.71 -0.04 -7.10
CA LEU A 182 20.95 0.07 -5.67
C LEU A 182 20.65 -1.29 -5.06
N GLY A 183 21.69 -1.91 -4.50
CA GLY A 183 21.53 -3.17 -3.76
C GLY A 183 20.47 -3.06 -2.66
N ARG A 184 20.00 -4.22 -2.18
CA ARG A 184 18.97 -4.28 -1.15
C ARG A 184 19.41 -3.51 0.12
N PRO A 185 18.62 -2.51 0.59
CA PRO A 185 18.91 -1.75 1.81
C PRO A 185 19.24 -2.63 3.01
N ASN A 186 20.21 -2.21 3.83
CA ASN A 186 20.64 -2.97 5.01
C ASN A 186 19.49 -3.20 6.02
N HIS A 187 18.58 -2.23 6.17
CA HIS A 187 17.39 -2.39 7.00
C HIS A 187 16.48 -3.54 6.52
N PHE A 188 16.36 -3.79 5.21
CA PHE A 188 15.63 -4.96 4.71
C PHE A 188 16.35 -6.27 4.97
N LYS A 189 17.69 -6.28 4.98
CA LYS A 189 18.47 -7.49 5.36
C LYS A 189 18.25 -7.80 6.85
N LYS A 190 18.35 -6.79 7.71
CA LYS A 190 18.10 -6.91 9.16
C LYS A 190 16.65 -7.30 9.46
N ALA A 191 15.69 -6.78 8.70
CA ALA A 191 14.29 -7.20 8.80
C ALA A 191 14.13 -8.71 8.55
N GLY A 192 14.79 -9.24 7.52
CA GLY A 192 14.77 -10.68 7.23
C GLY A 192 15.31 -11.55 8.37
N SER A 193 16.38 -11.12 9.05
CA SER A 193 16.95 -11.89 10.18
C SER A 193 16.06 -11.96 11.42
N VAL A 194 15.08 -11.07 11.54
CA VAL A 194 14.10 -11.07 12.65
C VAL A 194 12.67 -11.35 12.16
N GLN A 195 12.54 -11.89 10.94
CA GLN A 195 11.25 -12.22 10.30
C GLN A 195 10.26 -11.04 10.22
N ARG A 196 10.77 -9.80 10.20
CA ARG A 196 9.93 -8.60 10.00
C ARG A 196 9.49 -8.54 8.54
N ARG A 197 8.18 -8.38 8.34
CA ARG A 197 7.59 -8.36 6.99
C ARG A 197 7.96 -7.10 6.24
N ILE A 198 8.07 -7.25 4.92
CA ILE A 198 8.29 -6.17 3.97
C ILE A 198 7.12 -6.20 2.99
N LEU A 199 6.25 -5.20 3.04
CA LEU A 199 5.07 -5.07 2.18
C LEU A 199 5.40 -4.11 1.04
N PRO A 200 5.61 -4.60 -0.19
CA PRO A 200 5.86 -3.72 -1.33
C PRO A 200 4.57 -3.05 -1.83
N GLY A 201 4.70 -1.88 -2.42
CA GLY A 201 3.61 -1.22 -3.13
C GLY A 201 4.08 -0.43 -4.37
N SER A 202 3.13 -0.01 -5.20
CA SER A 202 3.45 0.69 -6.45
C SER A 202 3.93 2.11 -6.22
N ASP A 203 3.42 2.81 -5.21
CA ASP A 203 3.74 4.19 -4.84
C ASP A 203 3.81 5.10 -6.10
N PRO A 204 2.70 5.19 -6.87
CA PRO A 204 2.73 5.91 -8.13
C PRO A 204 3.08 7.37 -7.88
N LEU A 205 3.81 7.96 -8.81
CA LEU A 205 4.13 9.38 -8.76
C LEU A 205 2.95 10.22 -9.29
N PRO A 206 2.85 11.50 -8.88
CA PRO A 206 1.75 12.39 -9.26
C PRO A 206 1.88 12.94 -10.70
N PHE A 207 2.07 12.04 -11.66
CA PHE A 207 2.12 12.32 -13.09
C PHE A 207 1.08 11.45 -13.79
N ALA A 208 0.24 12.01 -14.66
CA ALA A 208 -0.80 11.23 -15.37
C ALA A 208 -0.27 9.94 -16.04
N SER A 209 1.00 9.92 -16.47
CA SER A 209 1.69 8.74 -17.02
C SER A 209 1.93 7.59 -16.03
N GLU A 210 1.56 7.74 -14.76
CA GLU A 210 1.77 6.78 -13.67
C GLU A 210 0.47 6.10 -13.23
N SER A 211 -0.68 6.48 -13.81
CA SER A 211 -1.99 5.86 -13.53
C SER A 211 -2.03 4.36 -13.84
N TRP A 212 -1.11 3.85 -14.67
CA TRP A 212 -1.01 2.43 -15.00
C TRP A 212 -0.39 1.56 -13.88
N ARG A 213 0.29 2.17 -12.90
CA ARG A 213 1.11 1.45 -11.91
C ARG A 213 0.38 0.69 -10.79
N PRO A 214 -0.79 1.10 -10.28
CA PRO A 214 -1.45 0.39 -9.18
C PRO A 214 -1.52 -1.12 -9.43
N GLY A 215 -1.22 -1.93 -8.43
CA GLY A 215 -1.21 -3.39 -8.54
C GLY A 215 -0.01 -4.00 -9.27
N SER A 216 0.86 -3.20 -9.91
CA SER A 216 2.05 -3.70 -10.64
C SER A 216 3.19 -4.17 -9.72
N VAL A 217 3.21 -3.68 -8.48
CA VAL A 217 4.13 -4.05 -7.42
C VAL A 217 3.31 -4.31 -6.16
N GLY A 218 3.62 -5.40 -5.48
CA GLY A 218 2.78 -5.84 -4.38
C GLY A 218 3.19 -7.19 -3.81
N PHE A 219 2.29 -7.80 -3.07
CA PHE A 219 2.51 -9.10 -2.48
C PHE A 219 1.22 -9.92 -2.53
N TYR A 220 1.35 -11.23 -2.32
CA TYR A 220 0.21 -12.10 -2.22
C TYR A 220 0.36 -13.14 -1.11
N PHE A 221 -0.79 -13.65 -0.69
CA PHE A 221 -0.92 -14.75 0.26
C PHE A 221 -2.28 -15.42 0.03
N THR A 222 -2.50 -16.58 0.64
CA THR A 222 -3.78 -17.27 0.61
C THR A 222 -4.46 -17.13 1.96
N ALA A 223 -5.68 -16.61 1.97
CA ALA A 223 -6.48 -16.50 3.19
C ALA A 223 -7.98 -16.53 2.87
N SER A 224 -8.76 -16.77 3.91
CA SER A 224 -10.22 -16.61 3.85
C SER A 224 -10.54 -15.16 4.22
N LEU A 225 -11.42 -14.53 3.46
CA LEU A 225 -11.80 -13.14 3.66
C LEU A 225 -13.31 -13.05 3.81
N ASP A 226 -13.75 -12.38 4.87
CA ASP A 226 -15.16 -12.06 5.12
C ASP A 226 -15.54 -10.88 4.23
N ASP A 227 -16.42 -11.09 3.25
CA ASP A 227 -16.80 -10.04 2.29
C ASP A 227 -17.58 -8.88 2.95
N SER A 228 -18.11 -9.07 4.16
CA SER A 228 -18.76 -7.98 4.94
C SER A 228 -17.75 -7.18 5.76
N PHE A 229 -16.67 -7.82 6.22
CA PHE A 229 -15.59 -7.20 7.02
C PHE A 229 -14.18 -7.46 6.45
N PRO A 230 -13.93 -7.16 5.15
CA PRO A 230 -12.69 -7.53 4.48
C PRO A 230 -11.43 -6.88 5.08
N ALA A 231 -11.49 -5.62 5.49
CA ALA A 231 -10.39 -4.87 6.09
C ALA A 231 -10.00 -5.46 7.45
N LYS A 232 -10.97 -5.88 8.26
CA LYS A 232 -10.71 -6.69 9.46
C LYS A 232 -9.99 -8.00 9.12
N SER A 233 -10.49 -8.80 8.17
CA SER A 233 -9.83 -10.06 7.75
C SER A 233 -8.40 -9.83 7.24
N MET A 234 -8.18 -8.73 6.51
CA MET A 234 -6.86 -8.31 6.04
C MET A 234 -5.93 -7.95 7.20
N ARG A 235 -6.42 -7.19 8.19
CA ARG A 235 -5.65 -6.88 9.42
C ARG A 235 -5.20 -8.14 10.15
N GLU A 236 -6.11 -9.06 10.36
CA GLU A 236 -5.84 -10.33 11.05
C GLU A 236 -4.80 -11.16 10.27
N SER A 237 -4.98 -11.30 8.95
CA SER A 237 -4.05 -12.04 8.09
C SER A 237 -2.64 -11.42 8.06
N LEU A 238 -2.54 -10.09 7.99
CA LEU A 238 -1.25 -9.41 7.94
C LEU A 238 -0.51 -9.43 9.28
N LYS A 239 -1.25 -9.44 10.40
CA LYS A 239 -0.69 -9.57 11.76
C LYS A 239 -0.38 -11.02 12.15
N ASP A 240 -1.06 -12.01 11.58
CA ASP A 240 -0.78 -13.42 11.86
C ASP A 240 0.58 -13.84 11.28
N ALA A 241 1.53 -14.15 12.17
CA ALA A 241 2.87 -14.62 11.84
C ALA A 241 2.87 -15.87 10.93
N LYS A 242 1.80 -16.68 10.94
CA LYS A 242 1.66 -17.89 10.11
C LYS A 242 1.32 -17.58 8.65
N THR A 243 0.86 -16.37 8.34
CA THR A 243 0.54 -15.97 6.96
C THR A 243 1.81 -15.90 6.12
N ASN A 244 1.92 -16.78 5.12
CA ASN A 244 3.04 -16.78 4.21
C ASN A 244 2.83 -15.74 3.11
N ILE A 245 3.54 -14.60 3.22
CA ILE A 245 3.51 -13.52 2.25
C ILE A 245 4.62 -13.70 1.21
N THR A 246 4.25 -13.61 -0.07
CA THR A 246 5.20 -13.60 -1.18
C THR A 246 5.14 -12.29 -1.95
N ASN A 247 6.28 -11.64 -2.11
CA ASN A 247 6.37 -10.35 -2.79
C ASN A 247 6.52 -10.55 -4.31
N TYR A 248 5.86 -9.72 -5.11
CA TYR A 248 6.11 -9.55 -6.52
C TYR A 248 6.49 -8.09 -6.80
N MET A 249 7.65 -7.90 -7.41
CA MET A 249 8.18 -6.56 -7.63
C MET A 249 9.15 -6.55 -8.79
N ARG A 250 9.11 -5.47 -9.58
CA ARG A 250 10.17 -5.10 -10.50
C ARG A 250 10.71 -3.74 -10.06
N CYS A 251 12.00 -3.69 -9.74
CA CYS A 251 12.68 -2.45 -9.35
C CYS A 251 12.80 -1.49 -10.55
N GLU A 252 12.82 -0.17 -10.29
CA GLU A 252 12.88 0.84 -11.34
C GLU A 252 14.23 0.84 -12.08
N ARG A 253 14.17 1.04 -13.41
CA ARG A 253 15.35 1.16 -14.28
C ARG A 253 16.03 2.53 -14.12
N LEU A 254 17.32 2.61 -14.45
CA LEU A 254 18.14 3.81 -14.26
C LEU A 254 17.56 5.08 -14.89
N LEU A 255 17.19 5.03 -16.17
CA LEU A 255 16.70 6.21 -16.90
C LEU A 255 15.34 6.71 -16.36
N PRO A 256 14.31 5.86 -16.17
CA PRO A 256 13.08 6.28 -15.48
C PRO A 256 13.32 6.87 -14.09
N PHE A 257 14.20 6.24 -13.30
CA PHE A 257 14.55 6.72 -11.97
C PHE A 257 15.10 8.15 -11.98
N ILE A 258 16.12 8.43 -12.81
CA ILE A 258 16.72 9.77 -12.89
C ILE A 258 15.66 10.81 -13.32
N ARG A 259 14.89 10.48 -14.37
CA ARG A 259 13.82 11.36 -14.87
C ARG A 259 12.83 11.71 -13.76
N ASN A 260 12.38 10.70 -13.02
CA ASN A 260 11.40 10.84 -11.96
C ASN A 260 11.97 11.65 -10.78
N GLN A 261 13.22 11.42 -10.39
CA GLN A 261 13.89 12.22 -9.34
C GLN A 261 13.99 13.70 -9.74
N VAL A 262 14.39 14.01 -10.98
CA VAL A 262 14.47 15.40 -11.46
C VAL A 262 13.08 16.04 -11.50
N ALA A 263 12.08 15.33 -12.06
CA ALA A 263 10.71 15.84 -12.16
C ALA A 263 10.10 16.14 -10.78
N MET A 264 10.32 15.26 -9.80
CA MET A 264 9.86 15.48 -8.41
C MET A 264 10.55 16.68 -7.76
N GLN A 265 11.85 16.90 -7.99
CA GLN A 265 12.56 18.08 -7.47
C GLN A 265 12.05 19.39 -8.10
N LEU A 266 11.66 19.37 -9.37
CA LEU A 266 11.06 20.52 -10.03
C LEU A 266 9.65 20.80 -9.48
N ARG A 267 8.83 19.76 -9.28
CA ARG A 267 7.48 19.89 -8.73
C ARG A 267 7.48 20.41 -7.29
N ASN A 268 8.40 19.96 -6.44
CA ASN A 268 8.50 20.42 -5.04
C ASN A 268 8.96 21.88 -4.89
N ARG A 269 9.37 22.55 -5.98
CA ARG A 269 9.85 23.95 -5.99
C ARG A 269 8.82 24.93 -6.56
N ILE A 270 7.71 24.44 -7.10
CA ILE A 270 6.58 25.22 -7.63
C ILE A 270 5.48 25.20 -6.58
#